data_AF-A0A1E5PY86-F1
#
_entry.id   AF-A0A1E5PY86-F1
#
_cell.length_a   1.000
_cell.length_b   1.000
_cell.length_c   1.000
_cell.angle_alpha   90.00
_cell.angle_beta   90.00
_cell.angle_gamma   90.00
#
_symmetry.space_group_name_H-M   'P 1'
#
loop_
_entity.id
_entity.type
_entity.pdbx_description
1 polymer ?
#
loop_
_entity_poly.entity_id
_entity_poly.type
_entity_poly.pdbx_seq_one_letter_code
_entity_poly.pdbx_strand_id
1 'polypeptide(L)'
;MHQRFLRLRATRRDKHGREWPLAAIAEDFGAPGASLGPLNAGTGLPRLGHAAGVQRFFGVYAGFLLADGKSAVERALALTPEGRDDLEHLSHLTGITPQAIRLTLDGSPPRLPLKEQVRERFEHLRRTRVREDGQPHSLAAIAKSFDASGQSLTRLAQGEGLPNLAAAAGIQRFFGVEGGFLLADDAEALGTALTCLARELECAERQQENPMLAVLRAHDVRSIVTRAGRLSPQGWKSLADHLDDLLAREGQLGRPAGGATGGHPPAADPAAPHPAAEGPTAQDPAAEGGTR
;
A
#
# COMPACT_ATOMS: atom_id res chain seq x y z
N MET A 1 -2.95 -1.81 -20.96
CA MET A 1 -2.90 -3.18 -20.40
C MET A 1 -2.63 -4.27 -21.45
N HIS A 2 -3.49 -4.47 -22.46
CA HIS A 2 -3.32 -5.51 -23.49
C HIS A 2 -1.92 -5.52 -24.15
N GLN A 3 -1.42 -4.37 -24.60
CA GLN A 3 -0.08 -4.25 -25.19
C GLN A 3 1.05 -4.66 -24.22
N ARG A 4 0.93 -4.29 -22.94
CA ARG A 4 1.88 -4.69 -21.89
C ARG A 4 1.85 -6.21 -21.66
N PHE A 5 0.67 -6.82 -21.70
CA PHE A 5 0.52 -8.27 -21.62
C PHE A 5 1.14 -9.01 -22.82
N LEU A 6 0.92 -8.52 -24.05
CA LEU A 6 1.58 -9.08 -25.25
C LEU A 6 3.10 -8.94 -25.18
N ARG A 7 3.61 -7.80 -24.69
CA ARG A 7 5.05 -7.61 -24.47
C ARG A 7 5.63 -8.66 -23.53
N LEU A 8 4.97 -8.93 -22.40
CA LEU A 8 5.42 -9.99 -21.47
C LEU A 8 5.46 -11.36 -22.15
N ARG A 9 4.43 -11.72 -22.91
CA ARG A 9 4.38 -13.00 -23.63
C ARG A 9 5.48 -13.11 -24.70
N ALA A 10 5.81 -12.00 -25.37
CA ALA A 10 6.85 -11.97 -26.39
C ALA A 10 8.26 -12.07 -25.81
N THR A 11 8.54 -11.34 -24.72
CA THR A 11 9.89 -11.25 -24.12
C THR A 11 10.20 -12.34 -23.11
N ARG A 12 9.18 -12.95 -22.48
CA ARG A 12 9.37 -13.97 -21.44
C ARG A 12 8.85 -15.31 -21.91
N ARG A 13 9.72 -16.02 -22.59
CA ARG A 13 9.43 -17.34 -23.15
C ARG A 13 9.73 -18.45 -22.17
N ASP A 14 9.20 -19.63 -22.45
CA ASP A 14 9.48 -20.84 -21.68
C ASP A 14 10.95 -21.27 -21.86
N LYS A 15 11.35 -22.35 -21.17
CA LYS A 15 12.70 -22.93 -21.28
C LYS A 15 13.11 -23.37 -22.69
N HIS A 16 12.17 -23.40 -23.63
CA HIS A 16 12.36 -23.78 -25.03
C HIS A 16 12.22 -22.60 -26.01
N GLY A 17 12.08 -21.36 -25.50
CA GLY A 17 11.91 -20.18 -26.37
C GLY A 17 10.52 -20.07 -27.00
N ARG A 18 9.51 -20.77 -26.47
CA ARG A 18 8.12 -20.69 -26.90
C ARG A 18 7.32 -19.74 -26.01
N GLU A 19 6.28 -19.14 -26.57
CA GLU A 19 5.36 -18.34 -25.75
C GLU A 19 4.59 -19.23 -24.78
N TRP A 20 4.34 -18.73 -23.58
CA TRP A 20 3.51 -19.44 -22.61
C TRP A 20 2.06 -19.51 -23.11
N PRO A 21 1.46 -20.72 -23.08
CA PRO A 21 0.02 -20.88 -23.29
C PRO A 21 -0.77 -20.11 -22.24
N LEU A 22 -1.89 -19.47 -22.61
CA LEU A 22 -2.74 -18.75 -21.66
C LEU A 22 -3.23 -19.63 -20.51
N ALA A 23 -3.47 -20.91 -20.79
CA ALA A 23 -3.85 -21.90 -19.78
C ALA A 23 -2.75 -22.08 -18.73
N ALA A 24 -1.49 -22.22 -19.15
CA ALA A 24 -0.36 -22.39 -18.23
C ALA A 24 -0.14 -21.15 -17.36
N ILE A 25 -0.33 -19.95 -17.92
CA ILE A 25 -0.24 -18.70 -17.16
C ILE A 25 -1.36 -18.64 -16.12
N ALA A 26 -2.60 -18.95 -16.50
CA ALA A 26 -3.76 -18.88 -15.60
C ALA A 26 -3.72 -19.93 -14.49
N GLU A 27 -3.21 -21.12 -14.79
CA GLU A 27 -3.08 -22.23 -13.84
C GLU A 27 -2.15 -21.89 -12.67
N ASP A 28 -1.08 -21.12 -12.91
CA ASP A 28 -0.12 -20.68 -11.87
C ASP A 28 -0.78 -19.90 -10.71
N PHE A 29 -1.90 -19.23 -10.97
CA PHE A 29 -2.66 -18.50 -9.95
C PHE A 29 -4.08 -19.04 -9.77
N GLY A 30 -4.31 -20.30 -10.17
CA GLY A 30 -5.56 -21.01 -9.90
C GLY A 30 -6.77 -20.47 -10.67
N ALA A 31 -6.55 -19.84 -11.82
CA ALA A 31 -7.63 -19.32 -12.66
C ALA A 31 -7.91 -20.22 -13.87
N PRO A 32 -9.15 -20.26 -14.38
CA PRO A 32 -9.47 -21.00 -15.60
C PRO A 32 -8.66 -20.49 -16.79
N GLY A 33 -8.16 -21.38 -17.66
CA GLY A 33 -7.32 -20.99 -18.81
C GLY A 33 -7.97 -19.98 -19.77
N ALA A 34 -9.31 -19.98 -19.87
CA ALA A 34 -10.06 -19.02 -20.68
C ALA A 34 -10.11 -17.60 -20.08
N SER A 35 -9.76 -17.43 -18.79
CA SER A 35 -9.88 -16.16 -18.07
C SER A 35 -8.98 -15.05 -18.60
N LEU A 36 -7.90 -15.42 -19.30
CA LEU A 36 -6.96 -14.47 -19.93
C LEU A 36 -7.30 -14.21 -21.41
N GLY A 37 -8.30 -14.89 -21.98
CA GLY A 37 -8.72 -14.70 -23.37
C GLY A 37 -9.07 -13.25 -23.72
N PRO A 38 -9.93 -12.56 -22.95
CA PRO A 38 -10.26 -11.16 -23.21
C PRO A 38 -9.06 -10.21 -23.11
N LEU A 39 -8.16 -10.45 -22.15
CA LEU A 39 -6.92 -9.68 -22.02
C LEU A 39 -5.99 -9.90 -23.23
N ASN A 40 -5.88 -11.14 -23.68
CA ASN A 40 -5.07 -11.51 -24.84
C ASN A 40 -5.64 -10.97 -26.16
N ALA A 41 -6.96 -10.89 -26.28
CA ALA A 41 -7.64 -10.35 -27.45
C ALA A 41 -7.79 -8.82 -27.42
N GLY A 42 -7.49 -8.18 -26.29
CA GLY A 42 -7.70 -6.74 -26.10
C GLY A 42 -9.16 -6.34 -25.96
N THR A 43 -10.06 -7.29 -25.72
CA THR A 43 -11.51 -7.09 -25.68
C THR A 43 -12.08 -6.92 -24.26
N GLY A 44 -11.26 -7.10 -23.22
CA GLY A 44 -11.70 -6.93 -21.84
C GLY A 44 -10.57 -6.76 -20.85
N LEU A 45 -10.91 -6.24 -19.66
CA LEU A 45 -9.99 -6.12 -18.54
C LEU A 45 -10.03 -7.39 -17.67
N PRO A 46 -8.87 -7.91 -17.24
CA PRO A 46 -8.80 -8.98 -16.27
C PRO A 46 -9.30 -8.48 -14.91
N ARG A 47 -9.84 -9.39 -14.10
CA ARG A 47 -10.09 -9.13 -12.69
C ARG A 47 -8.78 -8.75 -12.00
N LEU A 48 -8.83 -7.90 -10.97
CA LEU A 48 -7.64 -7.45 -10.23
C LEU A 48 -6.74 -8.62 -9.79
N GLY A 49 -7.33 -9.71 -9.26
CA GLY A 49 -6.60 -10.92 -8.87
C GLY A 49 -5.88 -11.61 -10.03
N HIS A 50 -6.46 -11.61 -11.24
CA HIS A 50 -5.81 -12.19 -12.42
C HIS A 50 -4.66 -11.33 -12.92
N ALA A 51 -4.79 -10.00 -12.87
CA ALA A 51 -3.69 -9.10 -13.21
C ALA A 51 -2.50 -9.28 -12.26
N ALA A 52 -2.75 -9.43 -10.95
CA ALA A 52 -1.71 -9.74 -9.96
C ALA A 52 -1.05 -11.10 -10.24
N GLY A 53 -1.85 -12.14 -10.54
CA GLY A 53 -1.35 -13.46 -10.89
C GLY A 53 -0.43 -13.45 -12.13
N VAL A 54 -0.86 -12.78 -13.21
CA VAL A 54 -0.03 -12.62 -14.42
C VAL A 54 1.27 -11.88 -14.13
N GLN A 55 1.22 -10.81 -13.32
CA GLN A 55 2.43 -10.05 -12.95
C GLN A 55 3.42 -10.92 -12.17
N ARG A 56 2.94 -11.70 -11.20
CA ARG A 56 3.75 -12.66 -10.45
C ARG A 56 4.35 -13.73 -11.35
N PHE A 57 3.54 -14.33 -12.23
CA PHE A 57 4.00 -15.35 -13.17
C PHE A 57 5.19 -14.88 -14.03
N PHE A 58 5.12 -13.64 -14.52
CA PHE A 58 6.19 -13.06 -15.33
C PHE A 58 7.32 -12.42 -14.50
N GLY A 59 7.16 -12.35 -13.17
CA GLY A 59 8.09 -11.71 -12.25
C GLY A 59 8.21 -10.21 -12.49
N VAL A 60 7.08 -9.52 -12.72
CA VAL A 60 7.01 -8.06 -12.85
C VAL A 60 6.22 -7.46 -11.68
N TYR A 61 6.51 -6.19 -11.36
CA TYR A 61 5.98 -5.53 -10.17
C TYR A 61 4.45 -5.40 -10.18
N ALA A 62 3.90 -5.33 -8.96
CA ALA A 62 2.49 -5.08 -8.73
C ALA A 62 2.08 -3.73 -9.32
N GLY A 63 1.30 -3.74 -10.40
CA GLY A 63 0.86 -2.53 -11.09
C GLY A 63 1.36 -2.41 -12.53
N PHE A 64 2.28 -3.25 -12.99
CA PHE A 64 2.76 -3.20 -14.39
C PHE A 64 1.62 -3.24 -15.41
N LEU A 65 0.61 -4.10 -15.20
CA LEU A 65 -0.54 -4.20 -16.12
C LEU A 65 -1.60 -3.12 -15.85
N LEU A 66 -1.80 -2.77 -14.58
CA LEU A 66 -2.92 -1.98 -14.07
C LEU A 66 -2.64 -0.49 -13.94
N ALA A 67 -1.37 -0.09 -13.92
CA ALA A 67 -1.00 1.31 -13.93
C ALA A 67 -1.61 1.91 -15.19
N ASP A 68 -2.65 2.73 -15.00
CA ASP A 68 -3.10 3.68 -16.00
C ASP A 68 -1.84 4.40 -16.50
N GLY A 69 -1.75 4.72 -17.79
CA GLY A 69 -0.51 5.18 -18.45
C GLY A 69 0.05 6.54 -17.97
N LYS A 70 -0.23 6.89 -16.70
CA LYS A 70 0.25 8.03 -15.91
C LYS A 70 0.47 7.69 -14.42
N SER A 71 0.39 6.43 -13.99
CA SER A 71 0.20 6.06 -12.58
C SER A 71 1.51 5.66 -11.88
N ALA A 72 1.96 6.50 -10.95
CA ALA A 72 3.12 6.34 -10.04
C ALA A 72 4.51 6.17 -10.69
N VAL A 73 4.74 5.18 -11.54
CA VAL A 73 6.04 4.94 -12.20
C VAL A 73 6.35 6.01 -13.25
N GLU A 74 5.38 6.34 -14.11
CA GLU A 74 5.53 7.44 -15.07
C GLU A 74 5.53 8.80 -14.37
N ARG A 75 4.89 8.97 -13.19
CA ARG A 75 5.03 10.20 -12.39
C ARG A 75 6.40 10.31 -11.73
N ALA A 76 6.90 9.22 -11.14
CA ALA A 76 8.25 9.14 -10.59
C ALA A 76 9.32 9.34 -11.67
N LEU A 77 9.07 8.96 -12.92
CA LEU A 77 10.01 9.17 -14.03
C LEU A 77 9.80 10.48 -14.81
N ALA A 78 8.61 11.11 -14.77
CA ALA A 78 8.27 12.29 -15.58
C ALA A 78 8.27 13.63 -14.82
N LEU A 79 8.40 13.63 -13.49
CA LEU A 79 8.38 14.88 -12.70
C LEU A 79 9.72 15.64 -12.69
N THR A 80 10.77 15.16 -13.36
CA THR A 80 12.03 15.92 -13.49
C THR A 80 12.65 15.78 -14.89
N PRO A 81 13.38 16.80 -15.39
CA PRO A 81 14.29 16.65 -16.53
C PRO A 81 15.47 15.68 -16.25
N GLU A 82 15.58 15.18 -15.00
CA GLU A 82 16.71 14.46 -14.44
C GLU A 82 16.30 13.12 -13.78
N GLY A 83 15.40 12.33 -14.40
CA GLY A 83 14.92 11.04 -13.87
C GLY A 83 15.98 9.96 -13.53
N ARG A 84 17.27 10.30 -13.58
CA ARG A 84 18.39 9.57 -12.97
C ARG A 84 18.30 9.57 -11.44
N ASP A 85 17.92 10.70 -10.82
CA ASP A 85 17.89 10.81 -9.35
C ASP A 85 16.82 9.91 -8.71
N ASP A 86 15.67 9.75 -9.38
CA ASP A 86 14.60 8.85 -8.92
C ASP A 86 15.00 7.37 -9.02
N LEU A 87 15.78 6.99 -10.04
CA LEU A 87 16.32 5.63 -10.15
C LEU A 87 17.40 5.34 -9.10
N GLU A 88 18.22 6.33 -8.76
CA GLU A 88 19.18 6.22 -7.67
C GLU A 88 18.47 6.12 -6.32
N HIS A 89 17.38 6.87 -6.13
CA HIS A 89 16.55 6.76 -4.92
C HIS A 89 15.88 5.38 -4.81
N LEU A 90 15.26 4.89 -5.88
CA LEU A 90 14.74 3.51 -5.93
C LEU A 90 15.83 2.48 -5.70
N SER A 91 17.05 2.70 -6.23
CA SER A 91 18.19 1.84 -5.98
C SER A 91 18.54 1.79 -4.49
N HIS A 92 18.59 2.96 -3.83
CA HIS A 92 18.84 3.07 -2.40
C HIS A 92 17.80 2.33 -1.53
N LEU A 93 16.52 2.40 -1.93
CA LEU A 93 15.41 1.77 -1.22
C LEU A 93 15.32 0.26 -1.43
N THR A 94 15.78 -0.26 -2.57
CA THR A 94 15.56 -1.66 -2.98
C THR A 94 16.84 -2.51 -3.03
N GLY A 95 18.01 -1.87 -3.10
CA GLY A 95 19.28 -2.53 -3.36
C GLY A 95 19.46 -3.01 -4.81
N ILE A 96 18.49 -2.72 -5.70
CA ILE A 96 18.54 -3.08 -7.12
C ILE A 96 19.29 -1.99 -7.88
N THR A 97 20.13 -2.33 -8.86
CA THR A 97 20.86 -1.31 -9.63
C THR A 97 19.89 -0.43 -10.46
N PRO A 98 20.21 0.85 -10.72
CA PRO A 98 19.38 1.72 -11.57
C PRO A 98 19.06 1.10 -12.94
N GLN A 99 20.02 0.40 -13.54
CA GLN A 99 19.83 -0.31 -14.81
C GLN A 99 18.83 -1.47 -14.68
N ALA A 100 18.96 -2.29 -13.63
CA ALA A 100 18.05 -3.40 -13.38
C ALA A 100 16.62 -2.90 -13.05
N ILE A 101 16.50 -1.79 -12.32
CA ILE A 101 15.20 -1.11 -12.09
C ILE A 101 14.60 -0.70 -13.42
N ARG A 102 15.34 0.01 -14.27
CA ARG A 102 14.86 0.44 -15.60
C ARG A 102 14.36 -0.74 -16.43
N LEU A 103 15.16 -1.81 -16.51
CA LEU A 103 14.78 -3.05 -17.19
C LEU A 103 13.52 -3.68 -16.60
N THR A 104 13.37 -3.65 -15.27
CA THR A 104 12.18 -4.17 -14.58
C THR A 104 10.94 -3.33 -14.88
N LEU A 105 11.07 -2.01 -14.88
CA LEU A 105 10.01 -1.07 -15.26
C LEU A 105 9.57 -1.26 -16.72
N ASP A 106 10.53 -1.59 -17.59
CA ASP A 106 10.31 -1.96 -18.98
C ASP A 106 9.71 -3.36 -19.17
N GLY A 107 9.41 -4.10 -18.09
CA GLY A 107 8.85 -5.45 -18.15
C GLY A 107 9.87 -6.54 -18.52
N SER A 108 11.15 -6.21 -18.44
CA SER A 108 12.29 -7.09 -18.69
C SER A 108 13.23 -7.25 -17.47
N PRO A 109 12.72 -7.56 -16.25
CA PRO A 109 13.57 -7.71 -15.07
C PRO A 109 14.74 -8.70 -15.26
N PRO A 110 15.96 -8.39 -14.80
CA PRO A 110 17.04 -9.38 -14.75
C PRO A 110 16.61 -10.64 -13.98
N ARG A 111 17.14 -11.80 -14.37
CA ARG A 111 16.91 -13.08 -13.66
C ARG A 111 18.21 -13.53 -13.03
N LEU A 112 18.59 -12.83 -11.96
CA LEU A 112 19.76 -13.22 -11.17
C LEU A 112 19.42 -14.45 -10.32
N PRO A 113 20.35 -15.40 -10.15
CA PRO A 113 20.23 -16.42 -9.12
C PRO A 113 20.06 -15.75 -7.74
N LEU A 114 19.19 -16.29 -6.89
CA LEU A 114 18.89 -15.72 -5.56
C LEU A 114 20.16 -15.43 -4.74
N LYS A 115 21.16 -16.31 -4.80
CA LYS A 115 22.45 -16.12 -4.11
C LYS A 115 23.17 -14.84 -4.54
N GLU A 116 23.16 -14.57 -5.84
CA GLU A 116 23.80 -13.38 -6.41
C GLU A 116 23.02 -12.13 -6.04
N GLN A 117 21.69 -12.16 -6.17
CA GLN A 117 20.80 -11.07 -5.77
C GLN A 117 21.00 -10.68 -4.29
N VAL A 118 21.02 -11.67 -3.39
CA VAL A 118 21.19 -11.45 -1.95
C VAL A 118 22.58 -10.87 -1.64
N ARG A 119 23.63 -11.34 -2.32
CA ARG A 119 24.99 -10.78 -2.21
C ARG A 119 25.03 -9.33 -2.70
N GLU A 120 24.45 -9.03 -3.85
CA GLU A 120 24.43 -7.68 -4.41
C GLU A 120 23.70 -6.70 -3.49
N ARG A 121 22.55 -7.10 -2.94
CA ARG A 121 21.80 -6.30 -1.96
C ARG A 121 22.60 -6.09 -0.67
N PHE A 122 23.26 -7.13 -0.17
CA PHE A 122 24.13 -6.99 1.00
C PHE A 122 25.29 -6.00 0.76
N GLU A 123 25.98 -6.12 -0.37
CA GLU A 123 27.05 -5.18 -0.74
C GLU A 123 26.53 -3.78 -1.05
N HIS A 124 25.30 -3.65 -1.54
CA HIS A 124 24.63 -2.37 -1.69
C HIS A 124 24.41 -1.69 -0.33
N LEU A 125 23.92 -2.42 0.68
CA LEU A 125 23.77 -1.88 2.04
C LEU A 125 25.11 -1.37 2.58
N ARG A 126 26.18 -2.16 2.45
CA ARG A 126 27.52 -1.79 2.93
C ARG A 126 28.10 -0.57 2.24
N ARG A 127 27.79 -0.34 0.96
CA ARG A 127 28.25 0.82 0.18
C ARG A 127 27.45 2.09 0.44
N THR A 128 26.15 1.97 0.70
CA THR A 128 25.23 3.12 0.81
C THR A 128 24.98 3.57 2.23
N ARG A 129 25.13 2.67 3.20
CA ARG A 129 24.95 2.94 4.63
C ARG A 129 26.31 2.78 5.31
N VAL A 130 27.16 3.77 5.07
CA VAL A 130 28.50 3.85 5.65
C VAL A 130 28.45 4.39 7.06
N ARG A 131 29.53 4.16 7.80
CA ARG A 131 29.74 4.75 9.13
C ARG A 131 29.95 6.27 9.03
N GLU A 132 29.97 6.93 10.18
CA GLU A 132 30.31 8.36 10.29
C GLU A 132 31.69 8.71 9.70
N ASP A 133 32.63 7.76 9.71
CA ASP A 133 33.96 7.90 9.11
C ASP A 133 33.98 7.73 7.57
N GLY A 134 32.81 7.55 6.95
CA GLY A 134 32.63 7.35 5.51
C GLY A 134 33.03 5.95 5.02
N GLN A 135 33.49 5.06 5.91
CA GLN A 135 33.92 3.72 5.53
C GLN A 135 32.79 2.69 5.69
N PRO A 136 32.78 1.62 4.87
CA PRO A 136 31.84 0.51 5.04
C PRO A 136 31.97 -0.16 6.41
N HIS A 137 30.84 -0.63 6.95
CA HIS A 137 30.87 -1.46 8.15
C HIS A 137 31.63 -2.77 7.90
N SER A 138 32.48 -3.15 8.86
CA SER A 138 33.19 -4.43 8.82
C SER A 138 32.22 -5.59 9.07
N LEU A 139 32.50 -6.76 8.49
CA LEU A 139 31.67 -7.95 8.68
C LEU A 139 31.58 -8.34 10.16
N ALA A 140 32.67 -8.17 10.92
CA ALA A 140 32.69 -8.43 12.35
C ALA A 140 31.77 -7.48 13.14
N ALA A 141 31.74 -6.18 12.78
CA ALA A 141 30.85 -5.21 13.42
C ALA A 141 29.37 -5.56 13.16
N ILE A 142 29.05 -5.96 11.93
CA ILE A 142 27.71 -6.40 11.55
C ILE A 142 27.33 -7.65 12.35
N ALA A 143 28.19 -8.68 12.37
CA ALA A 143 27.94 -9.95 13.07
C ALA A 143 27.67 -9.75 14.57
N LYS A 144 28.45 -8.86 15.20
CA LYS A 144 28.37 -8.56 16.63
C LYS A 144 27.01 -7.97 17.02
N SER A 145 26.32 -7.29 16.11
CA SER A 145 25.02 -6.67 16.40
C SER A 145 23.87 -7.67 16.62
N PHE A 146 24.06 -8.94 16.26
CA PHE A 146 23.07 -10.01 16.45
C PHE A 146 23.70 -11.31 16.96
N ASP A 147 24.83 -11.20 17.68
CA ASP A 147 25.52 -12.30 18.36
C ASP A 147 25.80 -13.53 17.46
N ALA A 148 26.22 -13.27 16.21
CA ALA A 148 26.53 -14.33 15.25
C ALA A 148 28.03 -14.48 15.00
N SER A 149 28.44 -15.69 14.59
CA SER A 149 29.79 -15.90 14.06
C SER A 149 29.94 -15.17 12.71
N GLY A 150 31.07 -14.48 12.52
CA GLY A 150 31.34 -13.72 11.30
C GLY A 150 31.41 -14.57 10.02
N GLN A 151 31.54 -15.90 10.15
CA GLN A 151 31.71 -16.83 9.04
C GLN A 151 30.51 -16.84 8.07
N SER A 152 29.28 -16.68 8.59
CA SER A 152 28.09 -16.59 7.73
C SER A 152 28.11 -15.34 6.84
N LEU A 153 28.62 -14.21 7.35
CA LEU A 153 28.74 -12.97 6.59
C LEU A 153 29.89 -13.00 5.60
N THR A 154 31.00 -13.65 5.95
CA THR A 154 32.13 -13.86 5.03
C THR A 154 31.68 -14.68 3.81
N ARG A 155 30.98 -15.79 4.04
CA ARG A 155 30.43 -16.62 2.95
C ARG A 155 29.42 -15.87 2.10
N LEU A 156 28.57 -15.06 2.72
CA LEU A 156 27.63 -14.20 1.99
C LEU A 156 28.37 -13.18 1.12
N ALA A 157 29.36 -12.48 1.66
CA ALA A 157 30.16 -11.49 0.91
C ALA A 157 30.91 -12.14 -0.27
N GLN A 158 31.36 -13.39 -0.11
CA GLN A 158 32.01 -14.19 -1.16
C GLN A 158 31.02 -14.81 -2.16
N GLY A 159 29.71 -14.74 -1.92
CA GLY A 159 28.68 -15.36 -2.77
C GLY A 159 28.56 -16.88 -2.63
N GLU A 160 29.18 -17.46 -1.60
CA GLU A 160 29.23 -18.92 -1.39
C GLU A 160 28.01 -19.47 -0.63
N GLY A 161 27.12 -18.61 -0.14
CA GLY A 161 25.98 -19.01 0.67
C GLY A 161 24.90 -17.94 0.82
N LEU A 162 23.71 -18.39 1.21
CA LEU A 162 22.64 -17.53 1.67
C LEU A 162 22.76 -17.32 3.19
N PRO A 163 22.39 -16.14 3.71
CA PRO A 163 22.22 -15.99 5.14
C PRO A 163 21.05 -16.88 5.60
N ASN A 164 21.17 -17.46 6.79
CA ASN A 164 20.01 -18.05 7.45
C ASN A 164 19.03 -16.92 7.89
N LEU A 165 17.81 -17.29 8.28
CA LEU A 165 16.75 -16.32 8.60
C LEU A 165 17.16 -15.35 9.72
N ALA A 166 17.86 -15.86 10.75
CA ALA A 166 18.35 -15.04 11.86
C ALA A 166 19.41 -14.02 11.41
N ALA A 167 20.36 -14.45 10.57
CA ALA A 167 21.38 -13.58 10.00
C ALA A 167 20.76 -12.54 9.06
N ALA A 168 19.79 -12.93 8.23
CA ALA A 168 19.09 -11.99 7.34
C ALA A 168 18.36 -10.90 8.14
N ALA A 169 17.61 -11.29 9.18
CA ALA A 169 16.94 -10.35 10.08
C ALA A 169 17.94 -9.46 10.84
N GLY A 170 19.06 -10.03 11.29
CA GLY A 170 20.14 -9.30 11.96
C GLY A 170 20.76 -8.22 11.08
N ILE A 171 21.11 -8.57 9.83
CA ILE A 171 21.63 -7.62 8.84
C ILE A 171 20.62 -6.50 8.57
N GLN A 172 19.36 -6.85 8.33
CA GLN A 172 18.32 -5.87 8.02
C GLN A 172 18.12 -4.87 9.16
N ARG A 173 18.04 -5.37 10.40
CA ARG A 173 17.94 -4.52 11.60
C ARG A 173 19.18 -3.65 11.79
N PHE A 174 20.38 -4.18 11.57
CA PHE A 174 21.62 -3.41 11.68
C PHE A 174 21.64 -2.20 10.73
N PHE A 175 21.17 -2.38 9.50
CA PHE A 175 21.10 -1.32 8.48
C PHE A 175 19.80 -0.51 8.51
N GLY A 176 18.88 -0.79 9.42
CA GLY A 176 17.58 -0.12 9.52
C GLY A 176 16.71 -0.28 8.26
N VAL A 177 16.78 -1.43 7.60
CA VAL A 177 15.94 -1.73 6.42
C VAL A 177 14.82 -2.70 6.76
N GLU A 178 13.76 -2.64 5.94
CA GLU A 178 12.55 -3.43 6.13
C GLU A 178 12.78 -4.94 6.08
N GLY A 179 11.85 -5.65 6.73
CA GLY A 179 11.75 -7.10 6.68
C GLY A 179 11.67 -7.61 5.24
N GLY A 180 12.61 -8.47 4.83
CA GLY A 180 12.60 -9.09 3.50
C GLY A 180 13.47 -8.38 2.47
N PHE A 181 14.11 -7.25 2.80
CA PHE A 181 15.00 -6.53 1.88
C PHE A 181 16.02 -7.44 1.19
N LEU A 182 16.61 -8.41 1.90
CA LEU A 182 17.62 -9.29 1.29
C LEU A 182 17.00 -10.36 0.39
N LEU A 183 15.84 -10.90 0.74
CA LEU A 183 15.28 -12.12 0.16
C LEU A 183 14.10 -11.89 -0.80
N ALA A 184 13.49 -10.70 -0.79
CA ALA A 184 12.40 -10.36 -1.69
C ALA A 184 12.86 -10.46 -3.14
N ASP A 185 11.99 -10.92 -4.04
CA ASP A 185 12.31 -10.83 -5.46
C ASP A 185 12.37 -9.35 -5.92
N ASP A 186 12.98 -9.08 -7.07
CA ASP A 186 13.17 -7.71 -7.55
C ASP A 186 11.83 -7.00 -7.86
N ALA A 187 10.81 -7.75 -8.27
CA ALA A 187 9.49 -7.20 -8.57
C ALA A 187 8.71 -6.84 -7.30
N GLU A 188 8.82 -7.66 -6.25
CA GLU A 188 8.25 -7.42 -4.93
C GLU A 188 8.93 -6.23 -4.24
N ALA A 189 10.26 -6.20 -4.22
CA ALA A 189 11.03 -5.10 -3.64
C ALA A 189 10.70 -3.77 -4.34
N LEU A 190 10.66 -3.77 -5.68
CA LEU A 190 10.30 -2.58 -6.45
C LEU A 190 8.83 -2.18 -6.26
N GLY A 191 7.90 -3.14 -6.25
CA GLY A 191 6.48 -2.87 -6.02
C GLY A 191 6.21 -2.25 -4.65
N THR A 192 6.91 -2.72 -3.61
CA THR A 192 6.83 -2.15 -2.26
C THR A 192 7.37 -0.74 -2.22
N ALA A 193 8.58 -0.50 -2.77
CA ALA A 193 9.18 0.83 -2.81
C ALA A 193 8.31 1.84 -3.58
N LEU A 194 7.78 1.44 -4.74
CA LEU A 194 6.87 2.28 -5.53
C LEU A 194 5.56 2.60 -4.80
N THR A 195 5.02 1.65 -4.03
CA THR A 195 3.81 1.88 -3.22
C THR A 195 4.07 2.91 -2.12
N CYS A 196 5.23 2.80 -1.44
CA CYS A 196 5.64 3.79 -0.44
C CYS A 196 5.79 5.18 -1.04
N LEU A 197 6.52 5.29 -2.16
CA LEU A 197 6.70 6.56 -2.88
C LEU A 197 5.38 7.16 -3.35
N ALA A 198 4.47 6.35 -3.90
CA ALA A 198 3.16 6.82 -4.31
C ALA A 198 2.38 7.42 -3.13
N ARG A 199 2.43 6.77 -1.96
CA ARG A 199 1.79 7.27 -0.74
C ARG A 199 2.41 8.58 -0.25
N GLU A 200 3.73 8.69 -0.29
CA GLU A 200 4.44 9.92 0.08
C GLU A 200 4.08 11.08 -0.84
N LEU A 201 4.05 10.84 -2.14
CA LEU A 201 3.62 11.82 -3.14
C LEU A 201 2.16 12.23 -2.92
N GLU A 202 1.25 11.28 -2.69
CA GLU A 202 -0.14 11.60 -2.37
C GLU A 202 -0.27 12.45 -1.10
N CYS A 203 0.52 12.15 -0.07
CA CYS A 203 0.54 12.94 1.17
C CYS A 203 1.08 14.36 0.91
N ALA A 204 2.17 14.50 0.16
CA ALA A 204 2.73 15.80 -0.21
C ALA A 204 1.75 16.61 -1.06
N GLU A 205 1.11 15.98 -2.05
CA GLU A 205 0.06 16.59 -2.86
C GLU A 205 -1.13 17.06 -2.01
N ARG A 206 -1.60 16.25 -1.05
CA ARG A 206 -2.67 16.65 -0.13
C ARG A 206 -2.28 17.82 0.77
N GLN A 207 -1.00 17.92 1.15
CA GLN A 207 -0.49 19.03 1.97
C GLN A 207 -0.32 20.32 1.16
N GLN A 208 -0.02 20.22 -0.14
CA GLN A 208 0.11 21.36 -1.04
C GLN A 208 -1.21 21.75 -1.73
N GLU A 209 -2.21 20.88 -1.69
CA GLU A 209 -3.50 21.13 -2.30
C GLU A 209 -4.20 22.32 -1.62
N ASN A 210 -4.73 23.23 -2.45
CA ASN A 210 -5.57 24.31 -1.95
C ASN A 210 -6.77 23.72 -1.19
N PRO A 211 -7.03 24.14 0.06
CA PRO A 211 -8.08 23.55 0.89
C PRO A 211 -9.47 23.61 0.23
N MET A 212 -9.71 24.62 -0.62
CA MET A 212 -10.94 24.71 -1.43
C MET A 212 -11.05 23.56 -2.44
N LEU A 213 -9.96 23.23 -3.14
CA LEU A 213 -9.94 22.13 -4.10
C LEU A 213 -10.12 20.76 -3.42
N ALA A 214 -9.53 20.59 -2.23
CA ALA A 214 -9.70 19.38 -1.43
C ALA A 214 -11.17 19.14 -1.04
N VAL A 215 -11.87 20.20 -0.57
CA VAL A 215 -13.30 20.16 -0.26
C VAL A 215 -14.13 19.84 -1.51
N LEU A 216 -13.86 20.51 -2.64
CA LEU A 216 -14.57 20.26 -3.89
C LEU A 216 -14.43 18.81 -4.38
N ARG A 217 -13.28 18.18 -4.16
CA ARG A 217 -13.05 16.75 -4.47
C ARG A 217 -13.76 15.82 -3.48
N ALA A 218 -13.62 16.07 -2.19
CA ALA A 218 -14.22 15.24 -1.14
C ALA A 218 -15.74 15.13 -1.28
N HIS A 219 -16.39 16.20 -1.76
CA HIS A 219 -17.84 16.25 -1.97
C HIS A 219 -18.28 15.98 -3.41
N ASP A 220 -17.39 15.45 -4.27
CA ASP A 220 -17.67 15.12 -5.68
C ASP A 220 -18.36 16.25 -6.46
N VAL A 221 -17.98 17.51 -6.17
CA VAL A 221 -18.63 18.70 -6.73
C VAL A 221 -18.51 18.72 -8.25
N ARG A 222 -17.43 18.16 -8.80
CA ARG A 222 -17.23 18.05 -10.25
C ARG A 222 -18.30 17.17 -10.91
N SER A 223 -18.69 16.05 -10.31
CA SER A 223 -19.77 15.18 -10.81
C SER A 223 -21.14 15.87 -10.72
N ILE A 224 -21.37 16.65 -9.65
CA ILE A 224 -22.57 17.47 -9.50
C ILE A 224 -22.63 18.51 -10.62
N VAL A 225 -21.57 19.30 -10.82
CA VAL A 225 -21.49 20.33 -11.87
C VAL A 225 -21.62 19.71 -13.27
N THR A 226 -21.00 18.55 -13.51
CA THR A 226 -21.08 17.86 -14.82
C THR A 226 -22.51 17.42 -15.14
N ARG A 227 -23.26 16.94 -14.13
CA ARG A 227 -24.67 16.59 -14.30
C ARG A 227 -25.56 17.84 -14.39
N ALA A 228 -25.29 18.86 -13.58
CA ALA A 228 -25.99 20.13 -13.60
C ALA A 228 -25.83 20.87 -14.94
N GLY A 229 -24.71 20.69 -15.65
CA GLY A 229 -24.47 21.24 -16.98
C GLY A 229 -25.47 20.78 -18.06
N ARG A 230 -26.30 19.76 -17.77
CA ARG A 230 -27.39 19.29 -18.66
C ARG A 230 -28.74 19.93 -18.34
N LEU A 231 -28.83 20.75 -17.29
CA LEU A 231 -30.06 21.38 -16.86
C LEU A 231 -30.33 22.67 -17.65
N SER A 232 -31.61 23.00 -17.82
CA SER A 232 -32.04 24.31 -18.32
C SER A 232 -31.74 25.41 -17.28
N PRO A 233 -31.76 26.70 -17.65
CA PRO A 233 -31.57 27.80 -16.71
C PRO A 233 -32.53 27.76 -15.50
N GLN A 234 -33.78 27.33 -15.72
CA GLN A 234 -34.75 27.14 -14.64
C GLN A 234 -34.41 25.92 -13.75
N GLY A 235 -33.85 24.86 -14.34
CA GLY A 235 -33.34 23.71 -13.59
C GLY A 235 -32.12 24.07 -12.72
N TRP A 236 -31.25 24.97 -13.20
CA TRP A 236 -30.15 25.52 -12.41
C TRP A 236 -30.64 26.31 -11.20
N LYS A 237 -31.68 27.15 -11.38
CA LYS A 237 -32.29 27.90 -10.28
C LYS A 237 -32.91 26.96 -9.24
N SER A 238 -33.65 25.93 -9.68
CA SER A 238 -34.24 24.93 -8.79
C SER A 238 -33.18 24.14 -8.01
N LEU A 239 -32.05 23.79 -8.64
CA LEU A 239 -30.92 23.14 -7.96
C LEU A 239 -30.29 24.06 -6.91
N ALA A 240 -30.12 25.35 -7.21
CA ALA A 240 -29.59 26.32 -6.26
C ALA A 240 -30.53 26.51 -5.06
N ASP A 241 -31.82 26.73 -5.30
CA ASP A 241 -32.83 26.88 -4.24
C ASP A 241 -32.89 25.60 -3.36
N HIS A 242 -32.74 24.41 -3.96
CA HIS A 242 -32.69 23.16 -3.20
C HIS A 242 -31.42 22.99 -2.36
N LEU A 243 -30.26 23.44 -2.86
CA LEU A 243 -29.02 23.46 -2.08
C LEU A 243 -29.13 24.43 -0.90
N ASP A 244 -29.75 25.59 -1.09
CA ASP A 244 -30.00 26.56 -0.01
C ASP A 244 -30.93 25.96 1.06
N ASP A 245 -31.99 25.25 0.65
CA ASP A 245 -32.88 24.52 1.58
C ASP A 245 -32.14 23.43 2.35
N LEU A 246 -31.26 22.67 1.70
CA LEU A 246 -30.44 21.65 2.35
C LEU A 246 -29.46 22.26 3.34
N LEU A 247 -28.77 23.35 2.95
CA LEU A 247 -27.85 24.08 3.83
C LEU A 247 -28.58 24.70 5.02
N ALA A 248 -29.79 25.20 4.83
CA ALA A 248 -30.61 25.73 5.92
C ALA A 248 -31.03 24.63 6.91
N ARG A 249 -31.32 23.42 6.43
CA ARG A 249 -31.70 22.26 7.26
C ARG A 249 -30.51 21.62 7.97
N GLU A 250 -29.40 21.41 7.27
CA GLU A 250 -28.21 20.76 7.81
C GLU A 250 -27.31 21.71 8.63
N GLY A 251 -27.24 22.99 8.25
CA GLY A 251 -26.55 24.03 9.02
C GLY A 251 -27.15 24.26 10.41
N GLN A 252 -28.38 23.81 10.65
CA GLN A 252 -29.02 23.82 11.97
C GLN A 252 -28.62 22.62 12.86
N LEU A 253 -28.07 21.55 12.29
CA LEU A 253 -27.56 20.38 13.03
C LEU A 253 -26.10 20.54 13.49
N GLY A 254 -25.46 21.67 13.17
CA GLY A 254 -24.04 21.96 13.41
C GLY A 254 -23.72 22.84 14.63
N ARG A 255 -24.58 22.93 15.65
CA ARG A 255 -24.18 23.47 16.96
C ARG A 255 -23.96 22.31 17.93
N PRO A 256 -22.71 21.91 18.24
CA PRO A 256 -22.47 21.01 19.34
C PRO A 256 -22.97 21.70 20.62
N ALA A 257 -23.82 21.04 21.38
CA ALA A 257 -24.22 21.46 22.72
C ALA A 257 -22.98 21.39 23.64
N GLY A 258 -22.19 22.46 23.62
CA GLY A 258 -21.13 22.72 24.59
C GLY A 258 -21.68 23.57 25.73
N GLY A 259 -21.69 23.00 26.93
CA GLY A 259 -21.59 23.74 28.20
C GLY A 259 -22.86 24.36 28.76
N ALA A 260 -23.75 23.54 29.33
CA ALA A 260 -24.67 24.04 30.37
C ALA A 260 -23.93 24.03 31.73
N THR A 261 -23.18 25.10 32.00
CA THR A 261 -22.79 25.48 33.36
C THR A 261 -23.58 26.71 33.78
N GLY A 262 -24.39 26.54 34.83
CA GLY A 262 -24.66 27.56 35.85
C GLY A 262 -25.59 28.71 35.48
N GLY A 263 -26.85 28.61 35.93
CA GLY A 263 -27.79 29.74 35.95
C GLY A 263 -29.07 29.39 36.70
N HIS A 264 -29.01 29.48 38.03
CA HIS A 264 -30.13 29.37 38.97
C HIS A 264 -31.23 30.41 38.67
N PRO A 265 -32.51 30.10 38.95
CA PRO A 265 -33.32 31.05 39.71
C PRO A 265 -34.07 30.39 40.90
N PRO A 266 -34.55 31.19 41.86
CA PRO A 266 -34.69 30.80 43.26
C PRO A 266 -36.05 30.18 43.61
N ALA A 267 -36.02 29.58 44.81
CA ALA A 267 -37.06 28.85 45.51
C ALA A 267 -38.46 29.48 45.58
N ALA A 268 -39.46 28.60 45.55
CA ALA A 268 -40.67 28.72 46.35
C ALA A 268 -41.21 27.30 46.63
N ASP A 269 -41.00 26.84 47.86
CA ASP A 269 -41.77 25.78 48.53
C ASP A 269 -42.77 26.52 49.45
N PRO A 270 -43.99 26.02 49.70
CA PRO A 270 -44.09 25.04 50.77
C PRO A 270 -45.26 24.03 50.67
N ALA A 271 -45.08 22.93 51.42
CA ALA A 271 -46.06 22.26 52.29
C ALA A 271 -46.42 20.81 51.92
N ALA A 272 -45.79 19.89 52.65
CA ALA A 272 -46.13 18.47 52.83
C ALA A 272 -47.44 18.28 53.64
N PRO A 273 -48.00 17.05 53.82
CA PRO A 273 -47.34 15.96 54.56
C PRO A 273 -47.56 14.50 54.05
N HIS A 274 -46.60 13.65 54.44
CA HIS A 274 -46.56 12.18 54.55
C HIS A 274 -47.76 11.56 55.35
N PRO A 275 -47.99 10.21 55.45
CA PRO A 275 -46.95 9.16 55.59
C PRO A 275 -47.26 7.70 55.12
N ALA A 276 -46.22 6.84 55.25
CA ALA A 276 -46.20 5.40 55.60
C ALA A 276 -46.91 4.38 54.64
N ALA A 277 -46.50 3.12 54.48
CA ALA A 277 -45.69 2.24 55.31
C ALA A 277 -45.24 0.99 54.51
N GLU A 278 -44.15 0.37 55.00
CA GLU A 278 -43.97 -1.08 55.17
C GLU A 278 -43.55 -2.00 53.99
N GLY A 279 -42.33 -2.55 54.09
CA GLY A 279 -42.01 -3.93 53.64
C GLY A 279 -42.54 -4.96 54.66
N PRO A 280 -42.01 -6.19 54.79
CA PRO A 280 -41.00 -6.95 54.03
C PRO A 280 -41.64 -8.28 53.49
N THR A 281 -40.96 -9.29 52.94
CA THR A 281 -40.29 -10.38 53.70
C THR A 281 -39.79 -11.45 52.71
N ALA A 282 -38.67 -12.06 53.08
CA ALA A 282 -37.96 -13.17 52.47
C ALA A 282 -38.78 -14.47 52.26
N GLN A 283 -38.31 -15.34 51.36
CA GLN A 283 -37.89 -16.71 51.71
C GLN A 283 -37.27 -17.46 50.51
N ASP A 284 -36.00 -17.82 50.67
CA ASP A 284 -35.41 -19.09 50.23
C ASP A 284 -35.93 -20.17 51.21
N PRO A 285 -36.11 -21.47 50.85
CA PRO A 285 -34.93 -22.33 50.64
C PRO A 285 -35.10 -23.55 49.67
N ALA A 286 -33.94 -23.99 49.17
CA ALA A 286 -33.44 -25.37 49.15
C ALA A 286 -34.03 -26.46 48.20
N ALA A 287 -33.08 -27.01 47.43
CA ALA A 287 -32.65 -28.42 47.40
C ALA A 287 -33.11 -29.36 46.27
N GLU A 288 -32.17 -30.29 46.02
CA GLU A 288 -32.24 -31.57 45.27
C GLU A 288 -32.02 -31.46 43.76
N GLY A 289 -31.15 -32.24 43.12
CA GLY A 289 -30.36 -33.42 43.49
C GLY A 289 -29.56 -33.88 42.26
N GLY A 290 -28.69 -34.88 42.43
CA GLY A 290 -27.75 -35.41 41.41
C GLY A 290 -28.42 -35.99 40.15
N THR A 291 -27.74 -36.66 39.22
CA THR A 291 -26.49 -37.40 39.28
C THR A 291 -26.15 -37.82 37.84
N ARG A 292 -24.86 -38.02 37.57
CA ARG A 292 -24.23 -38.81 36.49
C ARG A 292 -24.22 -38.26 35.07
#